data_AF-A0A7S3EV12-F1
#
_entry.id   AF-A0A7S3EV12-F1
#
_cell.length_a   1.000
_cell.length_b   1.000
_cell.length_c   1.000
_cell.angle_alpha   90.00
_cell.angle_beta   90.00
_cell.angle_gamma   90.00
#
_symmetry.space_group_name_H-M   'P 1'
#
loop_
_entity.id
_entity.type
_entity.pdbx_description
1 polymer ?
#
loop_
_entity_poly.entity_id
_entity_poly.type
_entity_poly.pdbx_seq_one_letter_code
_entity_poly.pdbx_strand_id
1 'polypeptide(L)'
;SPPPPPPAAEVSVTGKCSIVGGCVRSPNWPSSYLNGGSCVVTGLPYLPLTVHDFDVYEFVNRAWVEIDGVKYAGTKGPIGVVPQGGRLVWQPDNWSHGSRVCKWELCWGTKAPLAPPPPSLPPPLPLIPPIDSPPPPPPNWG
;
A
#
# COMPACT_ATOMS: atom_id res chain seq x y z
N SER A 1 18.28 -25.48 19.91
CA SER A 1 18.24 -24.18 19.21
C SER A 1 17.07 -24.16 18.25
N PRO A 2 16.28 -23.07 18.18
CA PRO A 2 15.29 -22.93 17.11
C PRO A 2 16.00 -22.86 15.74
N PRO A 3 15.40 -23.38 14.66
CA PRO A 3 15.96 -23.26 13.33
C PRO A 3 16.04 -21.77 12.92
N PRO A 4 17.04 -21.38 12.10
CA PRO A 4 17.11 -20.03 11.55
C PRO A 4 15.79 -19.70 10.84
N PRO A 5 15.26 -18.47 10.97
CA PRO A 5 14.15 -18.02 10.15
C PRO A 5 14.49 -18.24 8.68
N PRO A 6 13.55 -18.69 7.84
CA PRO A 6 13.75 -18.71 6.40
C PRO A 6 14.22 -17.32 5.95
N PRO A 7 15.19 -17.24 5.01
CA PRO A 7 15.59 -15.95 4.46
C PRO A 7 14.35 -15.21 3.97
N ALA A 8 14.14 -13.98 4.43
CA ALA A 8 13.17 -13.11 3.82
C ALA A 8 13.50 -13.02 2.32
N ALA A 9 12.51 -13.22 1.45
CA ALA A 9 12.73 -13.08 0.01
C ALA A 9 13.29 -11.68 -0.26
N GLU A 10 14.54 -11.58 -0.71
CA GLU A 10 15.17 -10.32 -1.02
C GLU A 10 14.62 -9.80 -2.35
N VAL A 11 14.24 -8.53 -2.39
CA VAL A 11 13.72 -7.92 -3.61
C VAL A 11 14.85 -7.87 -4.63
N SER A 12 14.63 -8.45 -5.80
CA SER A 12 15.62 -8.53 -6.88
C SER A 12 15.08 -7.94 -8.17
N VAL A 13 15.94 -7.28 -8.95
CA VAL A 13 15.62 -6.69 -10.26
C VAL A 13 16.45 -7.36 -11.34
N THR A 14 15.78 -7.73 -12.43
CA THR A 14 16.40 -8.14 -13.69
C THR A 14 15.98 -7.17 -14.78
N GLY A 15 16.92 -6.55 -15.48
CA GLY A 15 16.66 -5.59 -16.56
C GLY A 15 16.98 -4.15 -16.16
N LYS A 16 16.25 -3.18 -16.71
CA LYS A 16 16.64 -1.75 -16.63
C LYS A 16 15.94 -0.91 -15.55
N CYS A 17 15.07 -1.52 -14.75
CA CYS A 17 14.45 -0.81 -13.63
C CYS A 17 15.46 -0.60 -12.49
N SER A 18 15.11 0.26 -11.55
CA SER A 18 15.94 0.50 -10.37
C SER A 18 15.09 0.45 -9.11
N ILE A 19 15.68 -0.05 -8.03
CA ILE A 19 15.08 -0.01 -6.69
C ILE A 19 15.85 0.98 -5.83
N VAL A 20 15.14 1.95 -5.28
CA VAL A 20 15.70 2.94 -4.35
C VAL A 20 14.71 3.15 -3.22
N GLY A 21 15.15 2.98 -1.96
CA GLY A 21 14.34 3.35 -0.78
C GLY A 21 13.00 2.62 -0.64
N GLY A 22 12.88 1.40 -1.17
CA GLY A 22 11.61 0.66 -1.15
C GLY A 22 10.70 0.94 -2.35
N CYS A 23 11.22 1.60 -3.38
CA CYS A 23 10.49 1.97 -4.58
C CYS A 23 11.14 1.38 -5.82
N VAL A 24 10.35 0.70 -6.65
CA VAL A 24 10.73 0.34 -8.01
C VAL A 24 10.35 1.46 -8.98
N ARG A 25 11.30 1.81 -9.83
CA ARG A 25 11.19 2.93 -10.75
C ARG A 25 11.36 2.48 -12.19
N SER A 26 10.65 3.17 -13.08
CA SER A 26 10.87 3.05 -14.51
C SER A 26 12.32 3.39 -14.86
N PRO A 27 12.90 2.81 -15.93
CA PRO A 27 14.22 3.20 -16.41
C PRO A 27 14.27 4.72 -16.61
N ASN A 28 15.39 5.35 -16.24
CA ASN A 28 15.61 6.80 -16.34
C ASN A 28 14.70 7.71 -15.50
N TRP A 29 13.87 7.17 -14.59
CA TRP A 29 13.10 8.01 -13.67
C TRP A 29 14.05 8.99 -12.92
N PRO A 30 13.72 10.29 -12.80
CA PRO A 30 12.41 10.92 -13.02
C PRO A 30 12.12 11.40 -14.45
N SER A 31 12.99 11.09 -15.42
CA SER A 31 12.73 11.31 -16.85
C SER A 31 11.90 10.18 -17.45
N SER A 32 11.49 10.34 -18.72
CA SER A 32 10.72 9.32 -19.41
C SER A 32 11.46 7.99 -19.49
N TYR A 33 10.73 6.89 -19.38
CA TYR A 33 11.28 5.59 -19.73
C TYR A 33 11.63 5.53 -21.23
N LEU A 34 12.62 4.69 -21.55
CA LEU A 34 13.07 4.48 -22.92
C LEU A 34 12.36 3.30 -23.59
N ASN A 35 12.22 3.40 -24.91
CA ASN A 35 11.77 2.31 -25.76
C ASN A 35 12.71 1.10 -25.55
N GLY A 36 12.16 -0.05 -25.13
CA GLY A 36 12.93 -1.29 -24.93
C GLY A 36 13.65 -1.45 -23.57
N GLY A 37 13.39 -0.58 -22.59
CA GLY A 37 13.87 -0.78 -21.21
C GLY A 37 12.97 -1.65 -20.35
N SER A 38 12.72 -2.92 -20.71
CA SER A 38 11.91 -3.83 -19.87
C SER A 38 12.65 -4.28 -18.60
N CYS A 39 11.88 -4.73 -17.61
CA CYS A 39 12.45 -5.32 -16.41
C CYS A 39 11.47 -6.29 -15.74
N VAL A 40 11.99 -7.11 -14.84
CA VAL A 40 11.24 -7.97 -13.95
C VAL A 40 11.76 -7.74 -12.53
N VAL A 41 10.86 -7.57 -11.59
CA VAL A 41 11.16 -7.50 -10.16
C VAL A 41 10.49 -8.68 -9.47
N THR A 42 11.24 -9.35 -8.61
CA THR A 42 10.80 -10.52 -7.84
C THR A 42 11.07 -10.32 -6.37
N GLY A 43 10.33 -11.02 -5.52
CA GLY A 43 10.49 -10.91 -4.07
C GLY A 43 9.89 -9.63 -3.49
N LEU A 44 8.94 -8.98 -4.20
CA LEU A 44 8.21 -7.86 -3.63
C LEU A 44 7.53 -8.27 -2.31
N PRO A 45 7.57 -7.41 -1.27
CA PRO A 45 6.96 -7.74 0.01
C PRO A 45 5.44 -7.77 -0.11
N TYR A 46 4.80 -8.55 0.76
CA TYR A 46 3.34 -8.61 0.88
C TYR A 46 2.78 -7.36 1.58
N LEU A 47 2.96 -6.20 0.94
CA LEU A 47 2.59 -4.88 1.43
C LEU A 47 1.85 -4.13 0.32
N PRO A 48 0.88 -3.27 0.67
CA PRO A 48 0.15 -2.50 -0.33
C PRO A 48 1.11 -1.56 -1.06
N LEU A 49 0.98 -1.52 -2.38
CA LEU A 49 1.73 -0.59 -3.22
C LEU A 49 1.16 0.82 -3.10
N THR A 50 2.06 1.79 -2.96
CA THR A 50 1.80 3.21 -3.17
C THR A 50 2.30 3.61 -4.55
N VAL A 51 1.60 4.55 -5.17
CA VAL A 51 1.91 5.05 -6.50
C VAL A 51 2.38 6.49 -6.34
N HIS A 52 3.65 6.76 -6.63
CA HIS A 52 4.21 8.12 -6.57
C HIS A 52 4.07 8.84 -7.91
N ASP A 53 4.46 8.15 -8.98
CA ASP A 53 4.24 8.57 -10.37
C ASP A 53 3.65 7.38 -11.13
N PHE A 54 2.68 7.64 -12.01
CA PHE A 54 2.22 6.64 -12.97
C PHE A 54 1.69 7.32 -14.22
N ASP A 55 2.54 7.43 -15.22
CA ASP A 55 2.18 7.81 -16.57
C ASP A 55 2.80 6.79 -17.53
N VAL A 56 2.03 5.74 -17.78
CA VAL A 56 2.33 4.69 -18.76
C VAL A 56 1.51 4.99 -20.01
N TYR A 57 2.02 4.60 -21.18
CA TYR A 57 1.23 4.70 -22.41
C TYR A 57 -0.16 4.07 -22.24
N GLU A 58 -1.20 4.71 -22.78
CA GLU A 58 -2.60 4.43 -22.42
C GLU A 58 -3.10 3.03 -22.82
N PHE A 59 -2.45 2.44 -23.82
CA PHE A 59 -2.83 1.15 -24.38
C PHE A 59 -2.05 0.01 -23.71
N VAL A 60 -2.75 -0.76 -22.86
CA VAL A 60 -2.19 -1.88 -22.07
C VAL A 60 -1.60 -3.03 -22.89
N ASN A 61 -1.93 -3.12 -24.18
CA ASN A 61 -1.33 -4.09 -25.10
C ASN A 61 -0.01 -3.60 -25.72
N ARG A 62 0.41 -2.35 -25.45
CA ARG A 62 1.64 -1.75 -25.96
C ARG A 62 2.64 -1.45 -24.85
N ALA A 63 2.21 -0.81 -23.77
CA ALA A 63 3.00 -0.63 -22.56
C ALA A 63 2.18 -0.99 -21.33
N TRP A 64 2.80 -1.64 -20.36
CA TRP A 64 2.14 -1.98 -19.12
C TRP A 64 3.13 -2.26 -17.99
N VAL A 65 2.70 -1.93 -16.77
CA VAL A 65 3.22 -2.53 -15.54
C VAL A 65 2.30 -3.68 -15.17
N GLU A 66 2.84 -4.88 -14.98
CA GLU A 66 2.11 -6.05 -14.53
C GLU A 66 2.46 -6.34 -13.07
N ILE A 67 1.45 -6.55 -12.22
CA ILE A 67 1.61 -7.03 -10.84
C ILE A 67 0.89 -8.37 -10.74
N ASP A 68 1.63 -9.45 -10.49
CA ASP A 68 1.10 -10.81 -10.36
C ASP A 68 0.11 -11.22 -11.46
N GLY A 69 0.40 -10.81 -12.71
CA GLY A 69 -0.41 -11.11 -13.89
C GLY A 69 -1.49 -10.08 -14.23
N VAL A 70 -1.74 -9.08 -13.37
CA VAL A 70 -2.67 -7.98 -13.65
C VAL A 70 -1.93 -6.80 -14.27
N LYS A 71 -2.36 -6.36 -15.46
CA LYS A 71 -1.70 -5.29 -16.23
C LYS A 71 -2.35 -3.93 -15.98
N TYR A 72 -1.50 -2.91 -15.83
CA TYR A 72 -1.84 -1.52 -15.57
C TYR A 72 -1.17 -0.63 -16.63
N ALA A 73 -1.91 0.35 -17.13
CA ALA A 73 -1.48 1.28 -18.18
C ALA A 73 -2.19 2.63 -18.01
N GLY A 74 -1.81 3.64 -18.81
CA GLY A 74 -2.33 5.00 -18.65
C GLY A 74 -1.85 5.64 -17.35
N THR A 75 -2.74 6.39 -16.70
CA THR A 75 -2.43 7.14 -15.47
C THR A 75 -2.98 6.51 -14.20
N LYS A 76 -3.66 5.36 -14.31
CA LYS A 76 -4.24 4.64 -13.18
C LYS A 76 -3.37 3.45 -12.82
N GLY A 77 -2.42 3.69 -11.92
CA GLY A 77 -1.51 2.67 -11.40
C GLY A 77 -2.14 1.73 -10.36
N PRO A 78 -1.40 0.71 -9.91
CA PRO A 78 -1.85 -0.32 -8.96
C PRO A 78 -1.87 0.18 -7.49
N ILE A 79 -2.58 1.27 -7.21
CA ILE A 79 -2.65 1.81 -5.85
C ILE A 79 -3.37 0.85 -4.90
N GLY A 80 -2.77 0.57 -3.74
CA GLY A 80 -3.31 -0.31 -2.70
C GLY A 80 -3.25 -1.81 -3.03
N VAL A 81 -2.74 -2.18 -4.22
CA VAL A 81 -2.59 -3.58 -4.62
C VAL A 81 -1.50 -4.23 -3.78
N VAL A 82 -1.77 -5.42 -3.25
CA VAL A 82 -0.79 -6.22 -2.51
C VAL A 82 -0.25 -7.31 -3.44
N PRO A 83 1.06 -7.33 -3.76
CA PRO A 83 1.63 -8.35 -4.63
C PRO A 83 1.73 -9.69 -3.88
N GLN A 84 0.76 -10.57 -4.08
CA GLN A 84 0.71 -11.89 -3.46
C GLN A 84 1.77 -12.85 -4.01
N GLY A 85 2.06 -12.76 -5.31
CA GLY A 85 3.10 -13.53 -6.00
C GLY A 85 4.48 -12.87 -5.96
N GLY A 86 4.54 -11.63 -5.44
CA GLY A 86 5.79 -10.89 -5.28
C GLY A 86 6.46 -10.52 -6.61
N ARG A 87 5.72 -10.50 -7.72
CA ARG A 87 6.28 -10.31 -9.07
C ARG A 87 5.72 -9.08 -9.76
N LEU A 88 6.62 -8.23 -10.24
CA LEU A 88 6.31 -7.09 -11.10
C LEU A 88 7.03 -7.24 -12.44
N VAL A 89 6.35 -6.94 -13.53
CA VAL A 89 6.94 -6.88 -14.87
C VAL A 89 6.69 -5.53 -15.48
N TRP A 90 7.72 -4.94 -16.06
CA TRP A 90 7.61 -3.74 -16.87
C TRP A 90 7.83 -4.07 -18.34
N GLN A 91 6.89 -3.68 -19.19
CA GLN A 91 7.01 -3.73 -20.64
C GLN A 91 6.73 -2.33 -21.20
N PRO A 92 7.73 -1.66 -21.78
CA PRO A 92 7.53 -0.38 -22.45
C PRO A 92 6.92 -0.57 -23.84
N ASP A 93 6.33 0.48 -24.38
CA ASP A 93 6.01 0.56 -25.79
C ASP A 93 7.27 0.79 -26.64
N ASN A 94 7.08 0.82 -27.96
CA ASN A 94 8.12 1.00 -28.95
C ASN A 94 8.08 2.40 -29.60
N TRP A 95 7.43 3.37 -28.96
CA TRP A 95 7.20 4.69 -29.53
C TRP A 95 7.90 5.79 -28.74
N SER A 96 8.56 6.71 -29.45
CA SER A 96 9.17 7.88 -28.83
C SER A 96 8.11 8.87 -28.37
N HIS A 97 8.04 9.14 -27.07
CA HIS A 97 7.03 10.01 -26.46
C HIS A 97 7.19 11.52 -26.76
N GLY A 98 8.17 11.92 -27.58
CA GLY A 98 8.44 13.31 -27.90
C GLY A 98 8.70 14.12 -26.63
N SER A 99 7.91 15.18 -26.41
CA SER A 99 7.98 16.01 -25.20
C SER A 99 7.18 15.46 -24.01
N ARG A 100 6.40 14.37 -24.17
CA ARG A 100 5.62 13.78 -23.07
C ARG A 100 6.54 13.01 -22.14
N VAL A 101 6.35 13.22 -20.83
CA VAL A 101 7.13 12.55 -19.80
C VAL A 101 6.39 11.33 -19.26
N CYS A 102 6.56 10.17 -19.91
CA CYS A 102 5.99 8.91 -19.46
C CYS A 102 6.92 8.24 -18.45
N LYS A 103 6.52 8.16 -17.19
CA LYS A 103 7.34 7.65 -16.07
C LYS A 103 6.47 6.98 -15.03
N TRP A 104 7.05 6.07 -14.26
CA TRP A 104 6.35 5.49 -13.12
C TRP A 104 7.28 5.16 -11.96
N GLU A 105 6.74 5.24 -10.75
CA GLU A 105 7.38 4.87 -9.50
C GLU A 105 6.33 4.22 -8.59
N LEU A 106 6.61 2.98 -8.20
CA LEU A 106 5.77 2.22 -7.27
C LEU A 106 6.59 1.90 -6.02
N CYS A 107 6.09 2.26 -4.86
CA CYS A 107 6.73 1.91 -3.60
C CYS A 107 5.87 0.89 -2.87
N TRP A 108 6.49 -0.02 -2.13
CA TRP A 108 5.74 -0.82 -1.18
C TRP A 108 5.64 -0.05 0.13
N GLY A 109 4.44 -0.01 0.72
CA GLY A 109 4.26 0.56 2.04
C GLY A 109 5.08 -0.20 3.08
N THR A 110 5.26 0.38 4.25
CA THR A 110 5.70 -0.35 5.44
C THR A 110 4.49 -1.07 6.05
N LYS A 111 4.69 -2.22 6.70
CA LYS A 111 3.64 -2.82 7.54
C LYS A 111 3.20 -1.75 8.54
N ALA A 112 1.94 -1.33 8.49
CA ALA A 112 1.42 -0.43 9.52
C ALA A 112 1.73 -1.08 10.88
N PRO A 113 2.28 -0.33 11.86
CA PRO A 113 2.31 -0.81 13.23
C PRO A 113 0.90 -1.29 13.55
N LEU A 114 0.76 -2.51 14.06
CA LEU A 114 -0.53 -2.98 14.57
C LEU A 114 -1.05 -1.85 15.46
N ALA A 115 -2.18 -1.24 15.09
CA ALA A 115 -2.78 -0.22 15.93
C ALA A 115 -2.87 -0.82 17.34
N PRO A 116 -2.43 -0.11 18.40
CA PRO A 116 -2.63 -0.60 19.74
C PRO A 116 -4.11 -1.00 19.88
N PRO A 117 -4.42 -2.13 20.55
CA PRO A 117 -5.81 -2.53 20.73
C PRO A 117 -6.59 -1.32 21.25
N PRO A 118 -7.80 -1.05 20.73
CA PRO A 118 -8.59 0.07 21.22
C PRO A 118 -8.68 -0.04 22.75
N PRO A 119 -8.53 1.07 23.50
CA PRO A 119 -8.70 1.03 24.94
C PRO A 119 -10.06 0.40 25.23
N SER A 120 -10.06 -0.65 26.06
CA SER A 120 -11.28 -1.33 26.49
C SER A 120 -12.27 -0.27 26.99
N LEU A 121 -13.45 -0.23 26.39
CA LEU A 121 -14.55 0.65 26.80
C LEU A 121 -14.71 0.59 28.33
N PRO A 122 -14.85 1.73 29.02
CA PRO A 122 -15.13 1.72 30.45
C PRO A 122 -16.46 0.97 30.70
N PRO A 123 -16.57 0.21 31.81
CA PRO A 123 -17.82 -0.43 32.17
C PRO A 123 -18.94 0.61 32.28
N PRO A 124 -20.19 0.27 31.88
CA PRO A 124 -21.32 1.18 32.03
C PRO A 124 -21.45 1.62 33.50
N LEU A 125 -21.70 2.92 33.72
CA LEU A 125 -21.92 3.43 35.07
C LEU A 125 -23.11 2.69 35.73
N PRO A 126 -23.03 2.38 37.04
CA PRO A 126 -24.18 1.87 37.76
C PRO A 126 -25.32 2.89 37.70
N LEU A 127 -26.51 2.43 37.28
CA LEU A 127 -27.73 3.22 37.24
C LEU A 127 -28.11 3.58 38.69
N ILE A 128 -27.99 4.85 39.07
CA ILE A 128 -28.41 5.34 40.38
C ILE A 128 -29.94 5.22 40.44
N PRO A 129 -30.52 4.53 41.45
CA PRO A 129 -31.97 4.50 41.62
C PRO A 129 -32.49 5.90 41.94
N PRO A 130 -33.69 6.28 41.47
CA PRO A 130 -34.28 7.55 41.86
C PRO A 130 -34.42 7.61 43.39
N ILE A 131 -33.95 8.70 43.98
CA ILE A 131 -34.22 9.03 45.38
C ILE A 131 -35.72 9.28 45.47
N ASP A 132 -36.45 8.26 45.89
CA ASP A 132 -37.85 8.35 46.23
C ASP A 132 -37.97 8.63 47.73
N SER A 133 -38.96 9.47 48.05
CA SER A 133 -39.49 9.81 49.37
C SER A 133 -38.89 11.06 50.07
N PRO A 134 -39.68 12.15 50.19
CA PRO A 134 -39.42 13.19 51.17
C PRO A 134 -39.64 12.65 52.61
N PRO A 135 -38.94 13.22 53.62
CA PRO A 135 -39.05 12.77 54.99
C PRO A 135 -40.46 13.02 55.57
N PRO A 136 -40.93 12.15 56.49
CA PRO A 136 -42.22 12.35 57.15
C PRO A 136 -42.21 13.62 58.02
N PRO A 137 -43.36 14.29 58.18
CA PRO A 137 -43.48 15.46 59.04
C PRO A 137 -43.28 15.08 60.53
N PRO A 138 -42.78 16.01 61.36
CA PRO A 138 -42.57 15.76 62.78
C PRO A 138 -43.91 15.55 63.52
N PRO A 139 -43.92 14.79 64.62
CA PRO A 139 -45.13 14.53 65.39
C PRO A 139 -45.65 15.80 66.08
N ASN A 140 -46.94 16.09 65.89
CA ASN A 140 -47.64 17.18 66.57
C ASN A 140 -47.97 16.78 68.01
N TRP A 141 -47.49 17.55 68.98
CA TRP A 141 -47.91 17.48 70.38
C TRP A 141 -48.60 18.80 70.71
N GLY A 142 -49.93 18.85 70.54
CA GLY A 142 -50.77 20.01 70.80
C GLY A 142 -52.15 19.88 70.17
#